data_AF-A0A0S8A4K9-F1
#
_entry.id   AF-A0A0S8A4K9-F1
#
_cell.length_a   1.000
_cell.length_b   1.000
_cell.length_c   1.000
_cell.angle_alpha   90.00
_cell.angle_beta   90.00
_cell.angle_gamma   90.00
#
_symmetry.space_group_name_H-M   'P 1'
#
loop_
_entity.id
_entity.type
_entity.pdbx_description
1 polymer ?
#
loop_
_entity_poly.entity_id
_entity_poly.type
_entity_poly.pdbx_seq_one_letter_code
_entity_poly.pdbx_strand_id
1 'polypeptide(L)' 'MTTLRGSGSNPDNEILTIEEVAAYLRLRPQTIYKWAQEKRIPAAKLGKEWRFRRSVIDRWLDDQMFEDGSAYAHLRECR' A
#
# COMPACT_ATOMS: atom_id res chain seq x y z
N MET A 1 5.59 -18.54 15.33
CA MET A 1 4.20 -18.37 14.85
C MET A 1 4.23 -17.04 14.10
N THR A 2 4.49 -16.96 12.79
CA THR A 2 3.82 -17.59 11.64
C THR A 2 4.82 -17.99 10.54
N THR A 3 4.38 -18.94 9.74
CA THR A 3 5.03 -19.83 8.78
C THR A 3 5.50 -19.23 7.44
N LEU A 4 6.59 -19.83 6.91
CA LEU A 4 6.87 -20.20 5.50
C LEU A 4 7.14 -19.05 4.49
N ARG A 5 8.37 -18.95 3.96
CA ARG A 5 8.88 -19.58 2.71
C ARG A 5 8.31 -18.94 1.44
N GLY A 6 9.17 -18.26 0.70
CA GLY A 6 8.89 -17.77 -0.65
C GLY A 6 10.13 -17.22 -1.37
N SER A 7 11.12 -18.09 -1.60
CA SER A 7 12.10 -17.87 -2.67
C SER A 7 11.41 -18.18 -4.00
N GLY A 8 11.22 -17.18 -4.85
CA GLY A 8 10.46 -17.29 -6.10
C GLY A 8 10.29 -15.93 -6.76
N SER A 9 11.36 -15.49 -7.41
CA SER A 9 11.59 -14.15 -7.97
C SER A 9 10.60 -13.78 -9.09
N ASN A 10 9.57 -12.99 -8.77
CA ASN A 10 9.07 -11.97 -9.69
C ASN A 10 8.46 -10.81 -8.87
N PRO A 11 9.22 -9.72 -8.62
CA PRO A 11 8.79 -8.62 -7.74
C PRO A 11 7.54 -7.87 -8.25
N ASP A 12 7.16 -8.11 -9.51
CA ASP A 12 6.04 -7.47 -10.19
C ASP A 12 4.66 -8.01 -9.74
N ASN A 13 4.56 -9.27 -9.32
CA ASN A 13 3.28 -9.89 -8.97
C ASN A 13 3.14 -10.23 -7.47
N GLU A 14 3.92 -9.56 -6.63
CA GLU A 14 3.81 -9.75 -5.19
C GLU A 14 2.55 -9.05 -4.66
N ILE A 15 1.73 -9.82 -3.94
CA ILE A 15 0.51 -9.33 -3.29
C ILE A 15 0.86 -8.92 -1.87
N LEU A 16 0.80 -7.62 -1.62
CA LEU A 16 1.00 -6.99 -0.33
C LEU A 16 -0.33 -6.88 0.43
N THR A 17 -0.27 -7.03 1.74
CA THR A 17 -1.37 -6.73 2.66
C THR A 17 -1.34 -5.24 3.04
N ILE A 18 -2.35 -4.77 3.76
CA ILE A 18 -2.39 -3.40 4.30
C ILE A 18 -1.12 -3.07 5.09
N GLU A 19 -0.63 -4.02 5.89
CA GLU A 19 0.55 -3.84 6.74
C GLU A 19 1.83 -3.69 5.92
N GLU A 20 2.01 -4.53 4.90
CA GLU A 20 3.16 -4.46 3.99
C GLU A 20 3.16 -3.17 3.16
N VAL A 21 1.99 -2.72 2.71
CA VAL A 21 1.82 -1.43 2.03
C VAL A 21 2.13 -0.27 2.95
N ALA A 22 1.67 -0.34 4.20
CA ALA A 22 1.97 0.66 5.20
C ALA A 22 3.48 0.73 5.47
N ALA A 23 4.16 -0.42 5.60
CA ALA A 23 5.62 -0.49 5.73
C ALA A 23 6.32 0.07 4.48
N TYR A 24 5.80 -0.22 3.28
CA TYR A 24 6.38 0.24 2.03
C TYR A 24 6.30 1.76 1.86
N LEU A 25 5.14 2.36 2.11
CA LEU A 25 4.97 3.82 2.08
C LEU A 25 5.48 4.51 3.35
N ARG A 26 5.94 3.75 4.35
CA ARG A 26 6.25 4.21 5.72
C ARG A 26 5.09 4.97 6.38
N LEU A 27 3.86 4.53 6.13
CA LEU A 27 2.64 5.07 6.71
C LEU A 27 2.07 4.15 7.81
N ARG A 28 1.09 4.66 8.55
CA ARG A 28 0.31 3.85 9.49
C ARG A 28 -0.70 3.00 8.72
N PRO A 29 -0.95 1.72 9.10
CA PRO A 29 -1.94 0.87 8.44
C PRO A 29 -3.36 1.43 8.53
N GLN A 30 -3.65 2.23 9.56
CA GLN A 30 -4.93 2.93 9.73
C GLN A 30 -5.21 3.93 8.60
N THR A 31 -4.19 4.66 8.13
CA THR A 31 -4.30 5.59 7.01
C THR A 31 -4.56 4.84 5.71
N ILE A 32 -3.83 3.75 5.48
CA ILE A 32 -4.04 2.87 4.32
C ILE A 32 -5.45 2.28 4.33
N TYR A 33 -5.96 1.88 5.50
CA TYR A 33 -7.33 1.38 5.64
C TYR A 33 -8.38 2.42 5.27
N LYS A 34 -8.21 3.68 5.69
CA LYS A 34 -9.08 4.80 5.29
C LYS A 34 -9.01 5.04 3.79
N TRP A 35 -7.80 5.10 3.21
CA TRP A 35 -7.65 5.29 1.77
C TRP A 35 -8.19 4.14 0.93
N ALA A 36 -8.10 2.90 1.42
CA ALA A 36 -8.70 1.74 0.77
C ALA A 36 -10.23 1.84 0.78
N GLN A 37 -10.84 2.30 1.89
CA GLN A 37 -12.27 2.59 1.94
C GLN A 37 -12.68 3.72 0.99
N GLU A 38 -11.90 4.80 0.96
CA GLU A 38 -12.10 5.96 0.08
C GLU A 38 -11.74 5.67 -1.39
N LYS A 39 -11.24 4.46 -1.71
CA LYS A 39 -10.73 4.05 -3.03
C LYS A 39 -9.66 4.98 -3.61
N ARG A 40 -8.90 5.66 -2.74
CA ARG A 40 -7.79 6.57 -3.13
C ARG A 40 -6.52 5.81 -3.50
N ILE A 41 -6.34 4.63 -2.92
CA ILE A 41 -5.23 3.72 -3.22
C ILE A 41 -5.76 2.54 -4.04
N PRO A 42 -5.03 2.06 -5.07
CA PRO A 42 -5.47 0.94 -5.87
C PRO A 42 -5.35 -0.37 -5.08
N ALA A 43 -6.41 -0.68 -4.35
CA ALA A 43 -6.58 -1.88 -3.56
C ALA A 43 -7.59 -2.82 -4.23
N ALA A 44 -7.22 -4.09 -4.38
CA ALA A 44 -8.12 -5.14 -4.82
C ALA A 44 -8.86 -5.71 -3.60
N LYS A 45 -10.17 -5.48 -3.52
CA LYS A 45 -11.02 -6.14 -2.52
C LYS A 45 -11.23 -7.59 -2.94
N LEU A 46 -10.47 -8.51 -2.37
CA LEU A 46 -10.56 -9.94 -2.67
C LEU A 46 -11.30 -10.62 -1.50
N GLY A 47 -12.62 -10.72 -1.65
CA GLY A 47 -13.50 -11.28 -0.61
C GLY A 47 -13.59 -10.37 0.62
N LYS A 48 -13.02 -10.83 1.74
CA LYS A 48 -13.03 -10.13 3.04
C LYS A 48 -11.77 -9.32 3.34
N GLU A 49 -10.75 -9.40 2.47
CA GLU A 49 -9.45 -8.77 2.71
C GLU A 49 -9.06 -7.83 1.57
N TRP A 50 -8.28 -6.81 1.92
CA TRP A 50 -7.69 -5.89 0.96
C TRP A 50 -6.33 -6.41 0.52
N ARG A 51 -6.19 -6.62 -0.78
CA ARG A 51 -4.95 -7.07 -1.41
C ARG A 51 -4.42 -6.00 -2.31
N PHE A 52 -3.11 -5.77 -2.25
CA PHE A 52 -2.45 -4.73 -3.01
C PHE A 52 -1.40 -5.37 -3.90
N ARG A 53 -1.38 -5.03 -5.19
CA ARG A 53 -0.31 -5.49 -6.07
C ARG A 53 0.83 -4.50 -6.01
N ARG A 54 2.07 -5.00 -5.85
CA ARG A 54 3.28 -4.19 -5.82
C ARG A 54 3.38 -3.25 -7.03
N SER A 55 3.30 -3.78 -8.25
CA SER A 55 3.40 -2.98 -9.47
C SER A 55 2.28 -1.96 -9.65
N VAL A 56 1.11 -2.24 -9.09
CA VAL A 56 -0.01 -1.30 -9.15
C VAL A 56 0.22 -0.14 -8.19
N ILE A 57 0.77 -0.39 -7.00
CA ILE A 57 1.17 0.66 -6.07
C ILE A 57 2.32 1.49 -6.64
N ASP A 58 3.31 0.84 -7.27
CA ASP A 58 4.44 1.53 -7.89
C ASP A 58 3.99 2.52 -8.95
N ARG A 59 3.13 2.07 -9.88
CA ARG A 59 2.52 2.94 -10.89
C ARG A 59 1.65 4.05 -10.29
N TRP A 60 0.96 3.77 -9.19
CA TRP A 60 0.16 4.79 -8.51
C TRP A 60 1.03 5.82 -7.79
N LEU A 61 2.16 5.40 -7.20
CA LEU A 61 3.13 6.34 -6.63
C LEU A 61 3.69 7.26 -7.71
N ASP A 62 4.03 6.72 -8.87
CA ASP A 62 4.47 7.49 -10.03
C ASP A 62 3.41 8.55 -10.41
N ASP A 63 2.16 8.13 -10.60
CA ASP A 63 1.02 9.02 -10.87
C ASP A 63 0.82 10.11 -9.81
N GLN A 64 0.87 9.77 -8.52
CA GLN A 64 0.72 10.72 -7.43
C GLN A 64 1.91 11.68 -7.28
N MET A 65 3.13 11.24 -7.61
CA MET A 65 4.31 12.11 -7.61
C MET A 65 4.21 13.22 -8.67
N PHE A 66 3.49 12.99 -9.76
CA PHE A 66 3.22 14.01 -10.77
C PHE A 66 2.09 14.97 -10.36
N GLU A 67 1.10 14.51 -9.61
CA GLU A 67 -0.09 15.31 -9.27
C GLU A 67 0.12 16.24 -8.07
N ASP A 68 0.77 15.81 -7.00
CA ASP A 68 0.97 16.68 -5.83
C ASP A 68 2.09 16.18 -4.91
N GLY A 69 3.27 16.79 -5.01
CA GLY A 69 4.37 16.64 -4.05
C GLY A 69 4.04 17.15 -2.63
N SER A 70 2.77 17.39 -2.28
CA SER A 70 2.32 18.08 -1.07
C SER A 70 1.35 17.26 -0.21
N ALA A 71 0.67 16.24 -0.74
CA ALA A 71 -0.46 15.59 -0.06
C ALA A 71 -0.06 14.70 1.14
N TYR A 72 1.20 14.31 1.25
CA TYR A 72 1.70 13.44 2.34
C TYR A 72 2.43 14.21 3.45
N ALA A 73 2.67 15.51 3.28
CA ALA A 73 3.49 16.32 4.18
C ALA A 73 2.84 16.63 5.54
N HIS A 74 1.52 16.46 5.70
CA HIS A 74 0.82 16.71 6.96
C HIS A 74 0.83 15.52 7.93
N LEU A 75 1.34 14.34 7.54
CA LEU A 75 1.39 13.17 8.42
C LEU A 75 2.56 13.18 9.43
N ARG A 76 3.12 14.37 9.70
CA ARG A 76 3.93 14.65 10.89
C ARG A 76 3.05 15.21 12.00
N GLU A 77 2.05 14.46 12.47
CA GLU A 77 1.60 14.63 13.86
C GLU A 77 0.84 13.39 14.33
N CYS A 78 1.54 12.51 15.04
CA CYS A 78 0.93 11.71 16.08
C CYS A 78 1.95 11.60 17.20
N ARG A 79 1.84 12.53 18.15
CA ARG A 79 2.20 12.27 19.55
C ARG A 79 1.44 11.05 20.06
#